data_AF-A0A9E0MP47-F1
#
_entry.id   AF-A0A9E0MP47-F1
#
_cell.length_a   1.000
_cell.length_b   1.000
_cell.length_c   1.000
_cell.angle_alpha   90.00
_cell.angle_beta   90.00
_cell.angle_gamma   90.00
#
_symmetry.space_group_name_H-M   'P 1'
#
loop_
_entity.id
_entity.type
_entity.pdbx_description
1 polymer ?
#
loop_
_entity_poly.entity_id
_entity_poly.type
_entity_poly.pdbx_seq_one_letter_code
_entity_poly.pdbx_strand_id
1 'polypeptide(L)'
;MEFTELIAWFEAAPTDVQRLRALGSSLGLELTRRRLDHLARTMDALADAGKRPPVARARATATDDDAFSAGYLTAVEDLVRSYQAELGEEETEREILHYAKTEPYKSALLALAEGAETPTEVAQTMGRHKSSASRALAALRAAGLVAGLAAPDGNDRLRPHALTRRGRRIVDELRAGGARRAADGSRSRSSSSEKAALKKRTPGKGNRGPATAATRRAR
;
A
#
# COMPACT_ATOMS: atom_id res chain seq x y z
N MET A 1 31.75 -12.79 8.88
CA MET A 1 31.07 -12.14 10.02
C MET A 1 29.81 -11.54 9.45
N GLU A 2 28.66 -11.99 9.92
CA GLU A 2 27.36 -11.44 9.53
C GLU A 2 27.19 -10.01 10.06
N PHE A 3 26.36 -9.19 9.43
CA PHE A 3 26.19 -7.79 9.85
C PHE A 3 25.71 -7.67 11.30
N THR A 4 24.84 -8.57 11.75
CA THR A 4 24.36 -8.62 13.14
C THR A 4 25.47 -8.94 14.15
N GLU A 5 26.42 -9.80 13.78
CA GLU A 5 27.61 -10.08 14.60
C GLU A 5 28.52 -8.86 14.65
N LEU A 6 28.61 -8.11 13.54
CA LEU A 6 29.39 -6.88 13.45
C LEU A 6 28.82 -5.76 14.32
N ILE A 7 27.48 -5.65 14.45
CA ILE A 7 26.83 -4.74 15.40
C ILE A 7 27.25 -5.09 16.83
N ALA A 8 27.12 -6.37 17.24
CA ALA A 8 27.49 -6.81 18.57
C ALA A 8 28.99 -6.59 18.86
N TRP A 9 29.85 -6.81 17.86
CA TRP A 9 31.28 -6.55 17.95
C TRP A 9 31.59 -5.06 18.11
N PHE A 10 30.87 -4.18 17.43
CA PHE A 10 30.96 -2.74 17.60
C PHE A 10 30.53 -2.29 19.00
N GLU A 11 29.40 -2.80 19.51
CA GLU A 11 28.88 -2.44 20.85
C GLU A 11 29.88 -2.70 21.98
N ALA A 12 30.74 -3.71 21.82
CA ALA A 12 31.76 -4.06 22.81
C ALA A 12 32.88 -3.02 22.92
N ALA A 13 33.12 -2.22 21.87
CA ALA A 13 34.09 -1.12 21.88
C ALA A 13 33.68 -0.01 20.90
N PRO A 14 32.70 0.83 21.26
CA PRO A 14 32.07 1.78 20.34
C PRO A 14 32.95 2.98 19.96
N THR A 15 34.04 3.22 20.69
CA THR A 15 35.04 4.25 20.37
C THR A 15 36.15 3.74 19.44
N ASP A 16 36.19 2.44 19.15
CA ASP A 16 37.19 1.84 18.27
C ASP A 16 36.91 2.21 16.80
N VAL A 17 37.78 3.07 16.26
CA VAL A 17 37.71 3.58 14.88
C VAL A 17 37.69 2.45 13.84
N GLN A 18 38.43 1.35 14.07
CA GLN A 18 38.47 0.25 13.12
C GLN A 18 37.12 -0.48 13.07
N ARG A 19 36.48 -0.67 14.23
CA ARG A 19 35.15 -1.28 14.33
C ARG A 19 34.09 -0.42 13.66
N LEU A 20 34.15 0.88 13.92
CA LEU A 20 33.25 1.88 13.34
C LEU A 20 33.35 1.90 11.80
N ARG A 21 34.58 1.87 11.27
CA ARG A 21 34.82 1.81 9.82
C ARG A 21 34.32 0.51 9.21
N ALA A 22 34.56 -0.63 9.86
CA ALA A 22 34.08 -1.93 9.42
C ALA A 22 32.54 -1.96 9.39
N LEU A 23 31.88 -1.44 10.43
CA LEU A 23 30.43 -1.31 10.52
C LEU A 23 29.88 -0.46 9.36
N GLY A 24 30.44 0.73 9.14
CA GLY A 24 30.01 1.61 8.04
C GLY A 24 30.24 1.01 6.65
N SER A 25 31.37 0.32 6.44
CA SER A 25 31.67 -0.36 5.17
C SER A 25 30.68 -1.48 4.89
N SER A 26 30.36 -2.28 5.92
CA SER A 26 29.37 -3.35 5.84
C SER A 26 27.96 -2.80 5.60
N LEU A 27 27.62 -1.68 6.25
CA LEU A 27 26.34 -1.00 6.05
C LEU A 27 26.19 -0.51 4.61
N GLY A 28 27.23 0.10 4.03
CA GLY A 28 27.21 0.51 2.62
C GLY A 28 27.03 -0.66 1.65
N LEU A 29 27.65 -1.81 1.93
CA LEU A 29 27.44 -3.03 1.14
C LEU A 29 26.02 -3.59 1.28
N GLU A 30 25.45 -3.56 2.48
CA GLU A 30 24.10 -4.03 2.74
C GLU A 30 23.04 -3.14 2.05
N LEU A 31 23.19 -1.81 2.17
CA LEU A 31 22.32 -0.82 1.52
C LEU A 31 22.31 -0.94 -0.01
N THR A 32 23.42 -1.36 -0.62
CA THR A 32 23.53 -1.49 -2.09
C THR A 32 23.07 -2.84 -2.62
N ARG A 33 23.03 -3.89 -1.78
CA ARG A 33 22.75 -5.27 -2.22
C ARG A 33 21.31 -5.72 -1.95
N ARG A 34 20.68 -5.22 -0.89
CA ARG A 34 19.37 -5.71 -0.45
C ARG A 34 18.24 -4.76 -0.81
N ARG A 35 17.08 -5.33 -1.11
CA ARG A 35 15.83 -4.56 -1.20
C ARG A 35 15.50 -3.97 0.17
N LEU A 36 14.85 -2.80 0.12
CA LEU A 36 14.49 -1.99 1.28
C LEU A 36 13.85 -2.81 2.42
N ASP A 37 12.92 -3.70 2.08
CA ASP A 37 12.21 -4.60 3.01
C ASP A 37 13.11 -5.54 3.84
N HIS A 38 14.26 -5.94 3.30
CA HIS A 38 15.18 -6.86 3.97
C HIS A 38 16.16 -6.17 4.91
N LEU A 39 16.27 -4.85 4.81
CA LEU A 39 17.18 -4.04 5.60
C LEU A 39 16.52 -3.46 6.84
N ALA A 40 15.18 -3.39 6.89
CA ALA A 40 14.44 -2.85 8.03
C ALA A 40 14.92 -3.42 9.38
N ARG A 41 14.93 -4.75 9.53
CA ARG A 41 15.39 -5.41 10.77
C ARG A 41 16.84 -5.09 11.12
N THR A 42 17.68 -4.93 10.10
CA THR A 42 19.10 -4.64 10.24
C THR A 42 19.32 -3.20 10.71
N MET A 43 18.55 -2.26 10.17
CA MET A 43 18.57 -0.84 10.55
C MET A 43 17.99 -0.64 11.95
N ASP A 44 16.94 -1.38 12.31
CA ASP A 44 16.39 -1.36 13.67
C ASP A 44 17.39 -1.90 14.69
N ALA A 45 18.06 -3.01 14.38
CA ALA A 45 19.11 -3.56 15.25
C ALA A 45 20.27 -2.57 15.44
N LEU A 46 20.67 -1.84 14.39
CA LEU A 46 21.71 -0.81 14.46
C LEU A 46 21.23 0.41 15.26
N ALA A 47 19.99 0.86 15.05
CA ALA A 47 19.40 1.95 15.82
C ALA A 47 19.29 1.62 17.31
N ASP A 48 18.90 0.39 17.64
CA ASP A 48 18.81 -0.08 19.02
C ASP A 48 20.18 -0.24 19.66
N ALA A 49 21.18 -0.73 18.93
CA ALA A 49 22.57 -0.74 19.37
C ALA A 49 23.06 0.66 19.75
N GLY A 50 22.74 1.67 18.94
CA GLY A 50 23.06 3.07 19.20
C GLY A 50 22.49 3.62 20.52
N LYS A 51 21.35 3.07 20.99
CA LYS A 51 20.69 3.44 22.25
C LYS A 51 21.24 2.69 23.47
N ARG A 52 22.03 1.63 23.27
CA ARG A 52 22.50 0.79 24.39
C ARG A 52 23.46 1.56 25.31
N PRO A 53 23.49 1.25 26.62
CA PRO A 53 24.32 1.97 27.59
C PRO A 53 25.80 2.11 27.23
N PRO A 54 26.50 1.11 26.65
CA PRO A 54 27.90 1.26 26.27
C PRO A 54 28.12 2.34 25.20
N VAL A 55 27.27 2.37 24.17
CA VAL A 55 27.35 3.33 23.06
C VAL A 55 26.90 4.72 23.51
N ALA A 56 25.83 4.79 24.30
CA ALA A 56 25.35 6.05 24.87
C ALA A 56 26.38 6.69 25.81
N ARG A 57 27.05 5.89 26.65
CA ARG A 57 28.14 6.37 27.53
C ARG A 57 29.34 6.86 26.72
N ALA A 58 29.79 6.08 25.74
CA ALA A 58 30.90 6.47 24.87
C ALA A 58 30.65 7.81 24.17
N ARG A 59 29.41 8.10 23.80
CA ARG A 59 29.02 9.41 23.26
C ARG A 59 29.11 10.52 24.30
N ALA A 60 28.59 10.29 25.50
CA ALA A 60 28.57 11.29 26.56
C ALA A 60 29.97 11.64 27.08
N THR A 61 30.93 10.71 26.95
CA THR A 61 32.32 10.88 27.40
C THR A 61 33.30 11.18 26.28
N ALA A 62 32.83 11.40 25.04
CA ALA A 62 33.69 11.70 23.90
C ALA A 62 34.42 13.02 24.14
N THR A 63 35.74 12.98 24.03
CA THR A 63 36.61 14.17 24.16
C THR A 63 36.94 14.76 22.78
N ASP A 64 37.63 15.90 22.74
CA ASP A 64 38.09 16.49 21.46
C ASP A 64 38.99 15.53 20.66
N ASP A 65 39.74 14.66 21.34
CA ASP A 65 40.56 13.61 20.71
C ASP A 65 39.70 12.51 20.05
N ASP A 66 38.42 12.39 20.41
CA ASP A 66 37.44 11.44 19.88
C ASP A 66 36.51 12.05 18.82
N ALA A 67 36.76 13.29 18.38
CA ALA A 67 35.88 14.04 17.49
C ALA A 67 35.54 13.30 16.18
N PHE A 68 36.50 12.55 15.62
CA PHE A 68 36.26 11.73 14.42
C PHE A 68 35.23 10.62 14.68
N SER A 69 35.40 9.86 15.77
CA SER A 69 34.49 8.75 16.12
C SER A 69 33.09 9.26 16.43
N ALA A 70 32.99 10.38 17.16
CA ALA A 70 31.72 11.03 17.45
C ALA A 70 31.00 11.49 16.18
N GLY A 71 31.70 12.22 15.30
CA GLY A 71 31.11 12.72 14.04
C GLY A 71 30.70 11.60 13.09
N TYR A 72 31.50 10.54 12.99
CA TYR A 72 31.18 9.38 12.15
C TYR A 72 29.99 8.59 12.71
N LEU A 73 29.87 8.46 14.03
CA LEU A 73 28.69 7.84 14.66
C LEU A 73 27.42 8.65 14.36
N THR A 74 27.46 9.98 14.47
CA THR A 74 26.35 10.85 14.08
C THR A 74 25.96 10.66 12.62
N ALA A 75 26.93 10.59 11.69
CA ALA A 75 26.66 10.37 10.28
C ALA A 75 25.96 9.01 10.01
N VAL A 76 26.35 7.95 10.73
CA VAL A 76 25.68 6.65 10.66
C VAL A 76 24.24 6.74 11.17
N GLU A 77 23.99 7.49 12.25
CA GLU A 77 22.63 7.69 12.77
C GLU A 77 21.74 8.48 11.80
N ASP A 78 22.27 9.56 11.21
CA ASP A 78 21.54 10.37 10.24
C ASP A 78 21.17 9.55 9.01
N LEU A 79 22.09 8.70 8.54
CA LEU A 79 21.82 7.73 7.48
C LEU A 79 20.70 6.77 7.89
N VAL A 80 20.76 6.19 9.09
CA VAL A 80 19.71 5.29 9.59
C VAL A 80 18.35 5.99 9.66
N ARG A 81 18.29 7.23 10.15
CA ARG A 81 17.04 8.01 10.23
C ARG A 81 16.48 8.32 8.85
N SER A 82 17.30 8.78 7.92
CA SER A 82 16.87 9.05 6.54
C SER A 82 16.28 7.80 5.88
N TYR A 83 16.89 6.65 6.16
CA TYR A 83 16.46 5.37 5.60
C TYR A 83 15.16 4.86 6.22
N GLN A 84 15.00 4.98 7.55
CA GLN A 84 13.75 4.64 8.24
C GLN A 84 12.60 5.55 7.79
N ALA A 85 12.87 6.83 7.50
CA ALA A 85 11.88 7.74 6.91
C ALA A 85 11.42 7.25 5.53
N GLU A 86 12.37 6.93 4.64
CA GLU A 86 12.06 6.41 3.29
C GLU A 86 11.27 5.09 3.35
N LEU A 87 11.65 4.16 4.24
CA LEU A 87 10.91 2.91 4.45
C LEU A 87 9.47 3.16 4.91
N GLY A 88 9.28 4.10 5.84
CA GLY A 88 7.95 4.49 6.31
C GLY A 88 7.10 5.07 5.18
N GLU A 89 7.70 5.83 4.25
CA GLU A 89 7.01 6.34 3.07
C GLU A 89 6.62 5.22 2.09
N GLU A 90 7.50 4.24 1.85
CA GLU A 90 7.19 3.09 1.01
C GLU A 90 6.08 2.19 1.58
N GLU A 91 6.12 1.91 2.89
CA GLU A 91 5.07 1.11 3.54
C GLU A 91 3.73 1.84 3.48
N THR A 92 3.73 3.14 3.78
CA THR A 92 2.57 4.01 3.62
C THR A 92 2.08 4.01 2.17
N GLU A 93 2.98 4.01 1.18
CA GLU A 93 2.60 3.93 -0.23
C GLU A 93 1.98 2.58 -0.60
N ARG A 94 2.52 1.46 -0.12
CA ARG A 94 1.93 0.13 -0.34
C ARG A 94 0.55 0.00 0.29
N GLU A 95 0.37 0.54 1.50
CA GLU A 95 -0.93 0.59 2.15
C GLU A 95 -1.91 1.45 1.37
N ILE A 96 -1.49 2.65 0.94
CA ILE A 96 -2.31 3.54 0.10
C ILE A 96 -2.68 2.87 -1.23
N LEU A 97 -1.75 2.15 -1.86
CA LEU A 97 -2.02 1.40 -3.09
C LEU A 97 -3.00 0.24 -2.86
N HIS A 98 -2.84 -0.50 -1.77
CA HIS A 98 -3.77 -1.55 -1.39
C HIS A 98 -5.17 -0.96 -1.18
N TYR A 99 -5.25 0.11 -0.39
CA TYR A 99 -6.47 0.83 -0.11
C TYR A 99 -7.15 1.35 -1.40
N ALA A 100 -6.39 2.00 -2.28
CA ALA A 100 -6.88 2.51 -3.57
C ALA A 100 -7.34 1.42 -4.54
N LYS A 101 -6.87 0.18 -4.38
CA LYS A 101 -7.30 -0.99 -5.18
C LYS A 101 -8.61 -1.60 -4.68
N THR A 102 -9.07 -1.25 -3.48
CA THR A 102 -10.32 -1.77 -2.90
C THR A 102 -11.53 -0.88 -3.23
N GLU A 103 -12.72 -1.49 -3.31
CA GLU A 103 -13.98 -0.74 -3.36
C GLU A 103 -14.32 -0.20 -1.97
N PRO A 104 -14.86 1.02 -1.84
CA PRO A 104 -15.36 1.91 -2.90
C PRO A 104 -14.32 2.91 -3.46
N TYR A 105 -13.06 2.86 -3.02
CA TYR A 105 -12.06 3.88 -3.34
C TYR A 105 -11.60 3.82 -4.80
N LYS A 106 -11.43 2.60 -5.32
CA LYS A 106 -11.09 2.35 -6.71
C LYS A 106 -12.09 2.99 -7.67
N SER A 107 -13.38 2.75 -7.47
CA SER A 107 -14.44 3.30 -8.32
C SER A 107 -14.53 4.82 -8.22
N ALA A 108 -14.32 5.40 -7.04
CA ALA A 108 -14.24 6.85 -6.88
C ALA A 108 -13.05 7.47 -7.65
N LEU A 109 -11.85 6.85 -7.59
CA LEU A 109 -10.68 7.31 -8.34
C LEU A 109 -10.88 7.25 -9.85
N LEU A 110 -11.51 6.18 -10.35
CA LEU A 110 -11.83 6.04 -11.77
C LEU A 110 -12.89 7.04 -12.22
N ALA A 111 -13.92 7.29 -11.42
CA ALA A 111 -14.95 8.29 -11.70
C ALA A 111 -14.34 9.71 -11.83
N LEU A 112 -13.44 10.09 -10.92
CA LEU A 112 -12.70 11.36 -11.02
C LEU A 112 -11.84 11.41 -12.29
N ALA A 113 -11.25 10.29 -12.68
CA ALA A 113 -10.44 10.19 -13.90
C ALA A 113 -11.28 10.19 -15.20
N GLU A 114 -12.59 9.99 -15.10
CA GLU A 114 -13.58 10.11 -16.17
C GLU A 114 -14.20 11.50 -16.25
N GLY A 115 -13.83 12.40 -15.33
CA GLY A 115 -14.25 13.80 -15.32
C GLY A 115 -15.38 14.12 -14.33
N ALA A 116 -15.75 13.20 -13.43
CA ALA A 116 -16.61 13.58 -12.31
C ALA A 116 -15.84 14.52 -11.37
N GLU A 117 -16.46 15.62 -10.96
CA GLU A 117 -15.82 16.61 -10.10
C GLU A 117 -16.51 16.69 -8.73
N THR A 118 -17.84 16.51 -8.68
CA THR A 118 -18.60 16.66 -7.43
C THR A 118 -18.93 15.31 -6.76
N PRO A 119 -19.19 15.27 -5.43
CA PRO A 119 -19.60 14.03 -4.76
C PRO A 119 -20.88 13.40 -5.35
N THR A 120 -21.75 14.22 -5.95
CA THR A 120 -22.97 13.73 -6.61
C THR A 120 -22.65 13.04 -7.93
N GLU A 121 -21.82 13.65 -8.78
CA GLU A 121 -21.38 13.04 -10.05
C GLU A 121 -20.58 11.76 -9.80
N VAL A 122 -19.66 11.79 -8.83
CA VAL A 122 -18.87 10.62 -8.45
C VAL A 122 -19.80 9.48 -8.01
N ALA A 123 -20.82 9.76 -7.20
CA ALA A 123 -21.81 8.76 -6.79
C ALA A 123 -22.59 8.17 -7.98
N GLN A 124 -22.97 9.04 -8.93
CA GLN A 124 -23.67 8.63 -10.15
C GLN A 124 -22.80 7.70 -11.02
N THR A 125 -21.55 8.07 -11.27
CA THR A 125 -20.60 7.25 -12.05
C THR A 125 -20.29 5.93 -11.36
N MET A 126 -20.17 5.93 -10.02
CA MET A 126 -19.97 4.70 -9.24
C MET A 126 -21.20 3.79 -9.19
N GLY A 127 -22.39 4.29 -9.51
CA GLY A 127 -23.66 3.60 -9.27
C GLY A 127 -23.94 3.36 -7.77
N ARG A 128 -23.54 4.31 -6.91
CA ARG A 128 -23.64 4.20 -5.45
C ARG A 128 -24.34 5.42 -4.84
N HIS A 129 -24.67 5.33 -3.55
CA HIS A 129 -25.25 6.45 -2.82
C HIS A 129 -24.23 7.59 -2.59
N LYS A 130 -24.71 8.83 -2.60
CA LYS A 130 -23.90 10.04 -2.33
C LYS A 130 -23.09 9.97 -1.04
N SER A 131 -23.64 9.36 0.01
CA SER A 131 -22.94 9.16 1.29
C SER A 131 -21.71 8.26 1.18
N SER A 132 -21.77 7.23 0.32
CA SER A 132 -20.64 6.34 0.04
C SER A 132 -19.53 7.06 -0.72
N ALA A 133 -19.89 7.80 -1.78
CA ALA A 133 -18.94 8.62 -2.54
C ALA A 133 -18.27 9.69 -1.65
N SER A 134 -19.05 10.38 -0.81
CA SER A 134 -18.52 11.41 0.08
C SER A 134 -17.50 10.85 1.08
N ARG A 135 -17.77 9.66 1.66
CA ARG A 135 -16.83 8.97 2.56
C ARG A 135 -15.57 8.53 1.82
N ALA A 136 -15.72 7.96 0.62
CA ALA A 136 -14.58 7.56 -0.20
C ALA A 136 -13.68 8.74 -0.56
N LEU A 137 -14.27 9.86 -0.99
CA LEU A 137 -13.54 11.10 -1.32
C LEU A 137 -12.85 11.72 -0.11
N ALA A 138 -13.47 11.67 1.08
CA ALA A 138 -12.85 12.14 2.30
C ALA A 138 -11.62 11.30 2.68
N ALA A 139 -11.71 9.98 2.57
CA ALA A 139 -10.58 9.10 2.84
C ALA A 139 -9.46 9.24 1.80
N LEU A 140 -9.81 9.32 0.51
CA LEU A 140 -8.84 9.56 -0.56
C LEU A 140 -8.13 10.92 -0.42
N ARG A 141 -8.81 11.92 0.15
CA ARG A 141 -8.20 13.21 0.51
C ARG A 141 -7.24 13.08 1.68
N ALA A 142 -7.62 12.35 2.72
CA ALA A 142 -6.73 12.07 3.85
C ALA A 142 -5.47 11.31 3.40
N ALA A 143 -5.59 10.45 2.38
CA ALA A 143 -4.46 9.74 1.75
C ALA A 143 -3.67 10.58 0.73
N GLY A 144 -4.03 11.85 0.49
CA GLY A 144 -3.34 12.74 -0.46
C GLY A 144 -3.52 12.37 -1.94
N LEU A 145 -4.48 11.51 -2.27
CA LEU A 145 -4.77 11.09 -3.65
C LEU A 145 -5.72 12.04 -4.37
N VAL A 146 -6.56 12.75 -3.60
CA VAL A 146 -7.57 13.69 -4.09
C VAL A 146 -7.43 15.02 -3.36
N ALA A 147 -7.52 16.12 -4.09
CA ALA A 147 -7.62 17.46 -3.53
C ALA A 147 -9.07 17.94 -3.57
N GLY A 148 -9.52 18.65 -2.52
CA GLY A 148 -10.77 19.42 -2.57
C GLY A 148 -10.46 20.85 -3.03
N LEU A 149 -11.17 21.33 -4.04
CA LEU A 149 -11.06 22.71 -4.51
C LEU A 149 -11.97 23.64 -3.68
N ALA A 150 -11.90 24.95 -3.92
CA ALA A 150 -12.81 25.89 -3.29
C ALA A 150 -14.26 25.57 -3.68
N ALA A 151 -15.15 25.55 -2.70
CA ALA A 151 -16.57 25.32 -2.95
C ALA A 151 -17.20 26.56 -3.61
N PRO A 152 -17.97 26.39 -4.70
CA PRO A 152 -18.83 27.45 -5.22
C PRO A 152 -19.75 27.94 -4.10
N ASP A 153 -19.80 29.26 -3.90
CA ASP A 153 -20.67 29.93 -2.93
C ASP A 153 -20.51 29.46 -1.47
N GLY A 154 -19.35 28.86 -1.13
CA GLY A 154 -19.09 28.32 0.21
C GLY A 154 -19.87 27.04 0.54
N ASN A 155 -20.56 26.43 -0.44
CA ASN A 155 -21.34 25.22 -0.20
C ASN A 155 -20.46 23.96 -0.30
N ASP A 156 -20.00 23.48 0.85
CA ASP A 156 -19.15 22.28 0.94
C ASP A 156 -19.73 21.02 0.30
N ARG A 157 -21.05 20.94 0.11
CA ARG A 157 -21.71 19.80 -0.54
C ARG A 157 -21.51 19.75 -2.05
N LEU A 158 -21.11 20.87 -2.64
CA LEU A 158 -20.82 21.06 -4.07
C LEU A 158 -19.31 21.24 -4.29
N ARG A 159 -18.49 20.99 -3.27
CA ARG A 159 -17.03 21.16 -3.37
C ARG A 159 -16.47 20.25 -4.48
N PRO A 160 -15.82 20.82 -5.51
CA PRO A 160 -15.19 20.01 -6.55
C PRO A 160 -13.98 19.26 -6.00
N HIS A 161 -13.70 18.11 -6.58
CA HIS A 161 -12.61 17.22 -6.25
C HIS A 161 -11.79 16.90 -7.49
N ALA A 162 -10.47 16.93 -7.36
CA ALA A 162 -9.55 16.64 -8.44
C ALA A 162 -8.46 15.66 -7.99
N LEU A 163 -8.00 14.82 -8.92
CA LEU A 163 -6.87 13.93 -8.67
C LEU A 163 -5.58 14.74 -8.49
N THR A 164 -4.83 14.43 -7.43
CA THR A 164 -3.46 14.93 -7.29
C THR A 164 -2.53 14.26 -8.30
N ARG A 165 -1.29 14.76 -8.44
CA ARG A 165 -0.28 14.08 -9.27
C ARG A 165 -0.08 12.63 -8.84
N ARG A 166 -0.15 12.34 -7.53
CA ARG A 166 -0.08 10.99 -6.97
C ARG A 166 -1.30 10.16 -7.35
N GLY A 167 -2.52 10.70 -7.17
CA GLY A 167 -3.76 10.02 -7.54
C GLY A 167 -3.82 9.63 -9.02
N ARG A 168 -3.32 10.50 -9.92
CA ARG A 168 -3.24 10.21 -11.37
C ARG A 168 -2.37 8.99 -11.68
N ARG A 169 -1.17 8.88 -11.07
CA ARG A 169 -0.29 7.72 -11.26
C ARG A 169 -0.96 6.41 -10.84
N ILE A 170 -1.69 6.42 -9.73
CA ILE A 170 -2.41 5.22 -9.25
C ILE A 170 -3.52 4.84 -10.22
N VAL A 171 -4.27 5.82 -10.74
CA VAL A 171 -5.28 5.57 -11.77
C VAL A 171 -4.67 4.93 -13.01
N ASP A 172 -3.52 5.42 -13.46
CA ASP A 172 -2.81 4.85 -14.62
C ASP A 172 -2.41 3.39 -14.36
N GLU A 173 -1.91 3.07 -13.15
CA GLU A 173 -1.61 1.69 -12.75
C GLU A 173 -2.86 0.80 -12.71
N LEU A 174 -3.97 1.30 -12.17
CA LEU A 174 -5.25 0.58 -12.11
C LEU A 174 -5.78 0.25 -13.51
N ARG A 175 -5.68 1.20 -14.46
CA ARG A 175 -6.05 1.00 -15.86
C ARG A 175 -5.13 -0.02 -16.55
N ALA A 176 -3.82 0.09 -16.35
CA ALA A 176 -2.83 -0.83 -16.91
C ALA A 176 -2.97 -2.26 -16.37
N GLY A 177 -3.28 -2.43 -15.08
CA GLY A 177 -3.51 -3.73 -14.45
C GLY A 177 -4.77 -4.44 -14.95
N GLY A 178 -5.81 -3.69 -15.32
CA GLY A 178 -7.01 -4.22 -15.98
C GLY A 178 -6.71 -4.78 -17.38
N ALA A 179 -5.89 -4.07 -18.16
CA ALA A 179 -5.54 -4.46 -19.52
C ALA A 179 -4.76 -5.79 -19.57
N ARG A 180 -3.84 -6.03 -18.63
CA ARG A 180 -3.06 -7.29 -18.58
C ARG A 180 -3.91 -8.51 -18.23
N ARG A 181 -4.92 -8.37 -17.36
CA ARG A 181 -5.82 -9.48 -17.00
C ARG A 181 -6.81 -9.82 -18.14
N ALA A 182 -7.24 -8.83 -18.92
CA ALA A 182 -8.13 -9.06 -20.06
C ALA A 182 -7.42 -9.81 -21.20
N ALA A 183 -6.13 -9.57 -21.43
CA ALA A 183 -5.35 -10.25 -22.46
C ALA A 183 -5.08 -11.73 -22.15
N ASP A 184 -4.86 -12.07 -20.87
CA ASP A 184 -4.55 -13.45 -20.45
C ASP A 184 -5.82 -14.33 -20.33
N GLY A 185 -6.96 -13.72 -19.97
CA GLY A 185 -8.25 -14.41 -19.90
C GLY A 185 -8.86 -14.77 -21.27
N SER A 186 -8.36 -14.18 -22.37
CA SER A 186 -8.92 -14.40 -23.71
C SER A 186 -8.31 -15.58 -24.48
N ARG A 187 -7.27 -16.26 -23.94
CA ARG A 187 -6.63 -17.41 -24.62
C ARG A 187 -7.10 -18.80 -24.16
N SER A 188 -8.00 -18.89 -23.18
CA SER A 188 -8.36 -20.17 -22.53
C SER A 188 -9.81 -20.64 -22.74
N ARG A 189 -10.60 -20.10 -23.69
CA ARG A 189 -12.04 -20.44 -23.81
C ARG A 189 -12.54 -20.98 -25.15
N SER A 190 -11.66 -21.41 -26.05
CA SER A 190 -12.06 -22.06 -27.31
C SER A 190 -11.51 -23.48 -27.43
N SER A 191 -12.08 -24.44 -26.69
CA SER A 191 -11.99 -25.89 -26.99
C SER A 191 -12.83 -26.74 -26.02
N SER A 192 -14.16 -26.62 -25.98
CA SER A 192 -15.02 -27.67 -25.39
C SER A 192 -16.53 -27.46 -25.67
N SER A 193 -16.94 -27.35 -26.93
CA SER A 193 -18.38 -27.35 -27.26
C SER A 193 -18.79 -28.26 -28.42
N GLU A 194 -17.90 -29.14 -28.90
CA GLU A 194 -18.18 -29.98 -30.07
C GLU A 194 -18.41 -31.48 -29.75
N LYS A 195 -18.81 -31.81 -28.51
CA LYS A 195 -19.00 -33.22 -28.10
C LYS A 195 -20.19 -33.53 -27.19
N ALA A 196 -21.30 -32.79 -27.33
CA ALA A 196 -22.54 -33.10 -26.60
C ALA A 196 -23.81 -33.20 -27.48
N ALA A 197 -23.64 -33.46 -28.78
CA ALA A 197 -24.74 -33.74 -29.70
C ALA A 197 -24.84 -35.25 -30.01
N LEU A 198 -25.10 -36.10 -29.00
CA LEU A 198 -25.62 -37.46 -29.27
C LEU A 198 -26.16 -38.16 -28.00
N LYS A 199 -27.35 -37.78 -27.51
CA LYS A 199 -28.20 -38.76 -26.79
C LYS A 199 -29.69 -38.43 -26.86
N LYS A 200 -30.27 -38.91 -27.97
CA LYS A 200 -31.56 -39.61 -28.12
C LYS A 200 -32.72 -39.20 -27.20
N ARG A 201 -33.67 -38.50 -27.81
CA ARG A 201 -35.14 -38.77 -27.88
C ARG A 201 -35.64 -39.99 -27.11
N THR A 202 -36.60 -39.78 -26.20
CA THR A 202 -37.92 -40.45 -26.21
C THR A 202 -38.96 -39.64 -25.39
N PRO A 203 -40.26 -39.62 -25.81
CA PRO A 203 -41.31 -38.78 -25.24
C PRO A 203 -42.18 -39.53 -24.22
N GLY A 204 -42.65 -38.84 -23.18
CA GLY A 204 -43.49 -39.42 -22.12
C GLY A 204 -44.55 -38.43 -21.61
N LYS A 205 -45.71 -38.51 -22.25
CA LYS A 205 -47.01 -37.87 -21.99
C LYS A 205 -47.48 -38.11 -20.54
N GLY A 206 -47.99 -37.09 -19.84
CA GLY A 206 -48.50 -37.27 -18.47
C GLY A 206 -49.17 -36.04 -17.86
N ASN A 207 -50.35 -35.72 -18.38
CA ASN A 207 -51.31 -34.73 -17.90
C ASN A 207 -51.92 -35.13 -16.54
N ARG A 208 -51.98 -34.24 -15.53
CA ARG A 208 -53.07 -34.13 -14.52
C ARG A 208 -52.86 -32.98 -13.51
N GLY A 209 -53.67 -31.93 -13.68
CA GLY A 209 -54.61 -31.41 -12.66
C GLY A 209 -54.08 -30.55 -11.49
N PRO A 210 -54.65 -29.35 -11.24
CA PRO A 210 -54.38 -28.56 -10.04
C PRO A 210 -55.28 -29.01 -8.89
N ALA A 211 -54.69 -29.21 -7.70
CA ALA A 211 -55.44 -29.41 -6.46
C ALA A 211 -55.39 -28.13 -5.61
N THR A 212 -56.53 -27.43 -5.60
CA THR A 212 -56.96 -26.52 -4.54
C THR A 212 -57.05 -27.24 -3.20
N ALA A 213 -56.52 -26.66 -2.12
CA ALA A 213 -57.15 -26.72 -0.80
C ALA A 213 -56.56 -25.69 0.16
N ALA A 214 -57.47 -24.95 0.78
CA ALA A 214 -57.30 -24.04 1.90
C ALA A 214 -56.55 -24.65 3.09
N THR A 215 -56.10 -23.83 4.06
CA THR A 215 -56.64 -23.83 5.44
C THR A 215 -55.82 -22.95 6.42
N ARG A 216 -56.57 -22.05 7.10
CA ARG A 216 -56.46 -21.51 8.48
C ARG A 216 -55.41 -20.48 8.95
N ARG A 217 -56.00 -19.34 9.37
CA ARG A 217 -55.77 -18.54 10.60
C ARG A 217 -55.18 -19.27 11.81
N ALA A 218 -54.28 -18.57 12.52
CA ALA A 218 -54.32 -18.27 13.97
C ALA A 218 -53.38 -17.08 14.21
N ARG A 219 -53.91 -15.89 14.53
CA ARG A 219 -53.86 -15.20 15.84
C ARG A 219 -52.45 -14.87 16.31
#